data_AF-A0A1I1K0E3-F1
#
_entry.id   AF-A0A1I1K0E3-F1
#
_cell.length_a   1.000
_cell.length_b   1.000
_cell.length_c   1.000
_cell.angle_alpha   90.00
_cell.angle_beta   90.00
_cell.angle_gamma   90.00
#
_symmetry.space_group_name_H-M   'P 1'
#
loop_
_entity.id
_entity.type
_entity.pdbx_description
1 polymer ?
#
loop_
_entity_poly.entity_id
_entity_poly.type
_entity_poly.pdbx_seq_one_letter_code
_entity_poly.pdbx_strand_id
1 'polypeptide(L)'
;MSKANSNHFTGTIGSKLSRAFASDGSSNITIPSESDIISSRTRGLDLRDHPLKYKELSPKQRSSLRKKVANRTITRTEYHTYQSNIRLNKRRNSGIDKFWKEEKKRLISKLPTTRQWTPEQANDILHGRRPKHNGRTLHSHHTYSVSHYPHLANQSGVIFPATFREHFYGWHGGNFKNSIPGKPINANLLHKQRKTK
;
A
#
# COMPACT_ATOMS: atom_id res chain seq x y z
N MET A 1 31.64 27.61 -1.23
CA MET A 1 30.29 27.68 -1.83
C MET A 1 29.94 26.30 -2.39
N SER A 2 29.16 25.51 -1.66
CA SER A 2 28.82 24.12 -2.01
C SER A 2 27.39 24.03 -2.52
N LYS A 3 27.22 23.70 -3.82
CA LYS A 3 25.91 23.53 -4.47
C LYS A 3 25.23 22.24 -3.97
N ALA A 4 23.94 22.36 -3.67
CA ALA A 4 23.07 21.26 -3.27
C ALA A 4 22.65 20.43 -4.49
N ASN A 5 22.78 19.10 -4.39
CA ASN A 5 22.20 18.14 -5.34
C ASN A 5 20.73 17.89 -4.98
N SER A 6 19.82 18.52 -5.72
CA SER A 6 18.39 18.23 -5.70
C SER A 6 18.05 17.23 -6.82
N ASN A 7 18.09 15.92 -6.51
CA ASN A 7 17.53 14.91 -7.39
C ASN A 7 16.00 14.91 -7.27
N HIS A 8 15.36 15.80 -8.02
CA HIS A 8 13.94 15.75 -8.34
C HIS A 8 13.70 14.59 -9.32
N PHE A 9 13.21 13.46 -8.81
CA PHE A 9 12.76 12.35 -9.64
C PHE A 9 11.31 12.59 -10.10
N THR A 10 11.14 13.09 -11.32
CA THR A 10 9.86 13.18 -12.04
C THR A 10 9.79 12.11 -13.14
N GLY A 11 9.82 10.84 -12.73
CA GLY A 11 9.69 9.71 -13.64
C GLY A 11 8.23 9.37 -13.93
N THR A 12 7.63 10.02 -14.93
CA THR A 12 6.36 9.58 -15.55
C THR A 12 6.61 8.32 -16.39
N ILE A 13 6.57 7.14 -15.76
CA ILE A 13 6.66 5.82 -16.44
C ILE A 13 5.24 5.27 -16.68
N GLY A 14 4.30 6.15 -17.05
CA GLY A 14 2.93 5.78 -17.41
C GLY A 14 2.73 5.51 -18.91
N SER A 15 3.69 5.91 -19.76
CA SER A 15 3.50 5.96 -21.22
C SER A 15 4.02 4.74 -22.00
N LYS A 16 4.80 3.84 -21.37
CA LYS A 16 5.34 2.64 -22.05
C LYS A 16 4.55 1.34 -21.80
N LEU A 17 3.41 1.40 -21.10
CA LEU A 17 2.52 0.24 -20.94
C LEU A 17 1.47 0.11 -22.06
N SER A 18 1.33 1.09 -22.95
CA SER A 18 0.29 1.06 -23.99
C SER A 18 0.68 0.40 -25.31
N ARG A 19 1.97 0.08 -25.56
CA ARG A 19 2.41 -0.42 -26.87
C ARG A 19 2.67 -1.93 -26.95
N ALA A 20 2.65 -2.65 -25.83
CA ALA A 20 2.85 -4.11 -25.82
C ALA A 20 1.54 -4.93 -25.90
N PHE A 21 0.37 -4.28 -25.97
CA PHE A 21 -0.94 -4.94 -25.97
C PHE A 21 -1.75 -4.71 -27.26
N ALA A 22 -1.09 -4.24 -28.32
CA ALA A 22 -1.74 -3.96 -29.60
C ALA A 22 -1.06 -4.70 -30.75
N SER A 23 -1.01 -6.03 -30.66
CA SER A 23 -0.81 -6.91 -31.83
C SER A 23 -1.03 -8.38 -31.44
N ASP A 24 -2.28 -8.79 -31.20
CA ASP A 24 -2.76 -10.07 -31.76
C ASP A 24 -4.28 -10.18 -31.63
N GLY A 25 -4.91 -10.69 -32.68
CA GLY A 25 -6.36 -10.78 -32.88
C GLY A 25 -7.02 -11.91 -32.07
N SER A 26 -6.91 -11.86 -30.74
CA SER A 26 -7.69 -12.71 -29.82
C SER A 26 -7.92 -11.96 -28.51
N SER A 27 -8.99 -11.17 -28.44
CA SER A 27 -9.26 -10.27 -27.31
C SER A 27 -9.93 -10.97 -26.12
N ASN A 28 -9.30 -12.03 -25.61
CA ASN A 28 -9.47 -12.37 -24.19
C ASN A 28 -8.75 -11.30 -23.37
N ILE A 29 -9.45 -10.21 -23.04
CA ILE A 29 -8.96 -9.15 -22.15
C ILE A 29 -8.68 -9.79 -20.79
N THR A 30 -7.44 -10.24 -20.59
CA THR A 30 -7.01 -10.84 -19.34
C THR A 30 -6.83 -9.71 -18.35
N ILE A 31 -7.78 -9.60 -17.43
CA ILE A 31 -7.72 -8.66 -16.32
C ILE A 31 -6.47 -9.00 -15.49
N PRO A 32 -5.53 -8.06 -15.29
CA PRO A 32 -4.31 -8.35 -14.55
C PRO A 32 -4.63 -8.76 -13.11
N SER A 33 -3.90 -9.75 -12.61
CA SER A 33 -4.03 -10.19 -11.22
C SER A 33 -3.52 -9.11 -10.26
N GLU A 34 -3.89 -9.20 -8.99
CA GLU A 34 -3.42 -8.27 -7.96
C GLU A 34 -1.89 -8.29 -7.84
N SER A 35 -1.29 -9.48 -7.98
CA SER A 35 0.16 -9.67 -7.99
C SER A 35 0.82 -8.96 -9.19
N ASP A 36 0.21 -9.01 -10.37
CA ASP A 36 0.74 -8.35 -11.57
C ASP A 36 0.70 -6.83 -11.43
N ILE A 37 -0.41 -6.31 -10.88
CA ILE A 37 -0.56 -4.89 -10.59
C ILE A 37 0.54 -4.43 -9.63
N ILE A 38 0.75 -5.15 -8.53
CA ILE A 38 1.79 -4.81 -7.55
C ILE A 38 3.18 -4.92 -8.17
N SER A 39 3.50 -6.03 -8.85
CA SER A 39 4.79 -6.24 -9.50
C SER A 39 5.13 -5.11 -10.49
N SER A 40 4.16 -4.67 -11.28
CA SER A 40 4.34 -3.56 -12.22
C SER A 40 4.67 -2.23 -11.52
N ARG A 41 4.08 -1.99 -10.34
CA ARG A 41 4.24 -0.74 -9.56
C ARG A 41 5.47 -0.73 -8.69
N THR A 42 5.99 -1.90 -8.34
CA THR A 42 7.20 -2.07 -7.54
C THR A 42 8.46 -2.22 -8.38
N ARG A 43 8.35 -2.14 -9.70
CA ARG A 43 9.49 -2.21 -10.61
C ARG A 43 10.51 -1.12 -10.28
N GLY A 44 11.76 -1.53 -10.07
CA GLY A 44 12.87 -0.62 -9.73
C GLY A 44 12.97 -0.25 -8.25
N LEU A 45 12.12 -0.80 -7.38
CA LEU A 45 12.27 -0.68 -5.93
C LEU A 45 13.22 -1.76 -5.39
N ASP A 46 13.86 -1.48 -4.26
CA ASP A 46 14.62 -2.50 -3.52
C ASP A 46 13.66 -3.43 -2.77
N LEU A 47 13.51 -4.66 -3.25
CA LEU A 47 12.59 -5.67 -2.69
C LEU A 47 13.28 -6.66 -1.76
N ARG A 48 14.52 -6.40 -1.35
CA ARG A 48 15.22 -7.21 -0.35
C ARG A 48 14.64 -6.95 1.05
N ASP A 49 14.78 -7.93 1.94
CA ASP A 49 14.36 -7.79 3.34
C ASP A 49 15.31 -6.83 4.08
N HIS A 50 14.74 -5.88 4.80
CA HIS A 50 15.44 -4.88 5.61
C HIS A 50 14.71 -4.73 6.96
N PRO A 51 14.74 -5.77 7.81
CA PRO A 51 13.84 -5.87 8.94
C PRO A 51 14.04 -4.73 9.93
N LEU A 52 12.98 -4.40 10.66
CA LEU A 52 13.01 -3.33 11.64
C LEU A 52 14.05 -3.59 12.74
N LYS A 53 14.92 -2.60 12.97
CA LYS A 53 15.84 -2.60 14.11
C LYS A 53 15.13 -2.56 15.47
N TYR A 54 13.96 -1.91 15.53
CA TYR A 54 13.16 -1.78 16.75
C TYR A 54 11.77 -2.38 16.53
N LYS A 55 11.30 -3.17 17.50
CA LYS A 55 10.00 -3.85 17.42
C LYS A 55 8.84 -2.87 17.20
N GLU A 56 7.86 -3.27 16.39
CA GLU A 56 6.62 -2.52 16.24
C GLU A 56 5.83 -2.51 17.55
N LEU A 57 5.30 -1.33 17.88
CA LEU A 57 4.54 -1.12 19.11
C LEU A 57 3.05 -1.13 18.82
N SER A 58 2.31 -1.89 19.64
CA SER A 58 0.85 -1.79 19.68
C SER A 58 0.38 -0.39 20.13
N PRO A 59 -0.88 0.00 19.84
CA PRO A 59 -1.43 1.27 20.31
C PRO A 59 -1.32 1.47 21.83
N LYS A 60 -1.55 0.40 22.62
CA LYS A 60 -1.42 0.42 24.08
C LYS A 60 0.03 0.69 24.52
N GLN A 61 0.99 -0.02 23.94
CA GLN A 61 2.42 0.21 24.24
C GLN A 61 2.88 1.62 23.86
N ARG A 62 2.49 2.12 22.67
CA ARG A 62 2.78 3.50 22.26
C ARG A 62 2.21 4.51 23.23
N SER A 63 0.98 4.31 23.70
CA SER A 63 0.34 5.19 24.68
C SER A 63 1.07 5.18 26.02
N SER A 64 1.49 4.01 26.49
CA SER A 64 2.28 3.86 27.72
C SER A 64 3.61 4.60 27.61
N LEU A 65 4.37 4.38 26.53
CA LEU A 65 5.65 5.07 26.31
C LEU A 65 5.47 6.59 26.18
N ARG A 66 4.39 7.06 25.55
CA ARG A 66 4.08 8.50 25.48
C ARG A 66 3.90 9.11 26.88
N LYS A 67 3.25 8.41 27.82
CA LYS A 67 3.14 8.86 29.21
C LYS A 67 4.50 8.94 29.89
N LYS A 68 5.37 7.93 29.70
CA LYS A 68 6.75 7.96 30.23
C LYS A 68 7.58 9.11 29.66
N VAL A 69 7.41 9.45 28.37
CA VAL A 69 8.04 10.64 27.76
C VAL A 69 7.60 11.92 28.46
N ALA A 70 6.28 12.09 28.66
CA ALA A 70 5.73 13.27 29.33
C ALA A 70 6.23 13.41 30.78
N ASN A 71 6.31 12.29 31.50
CA ASN A 71 6.77 12.24 32.89
C ASN A 71 8.31 12.20 33.01
N ARG A 72 9.05 12.23 31.90
CA ARG A 72 10.53 12.12 31.85
C ARG A 72 11.09 10.86 32.54
N THR A 73 10.33 9.77 32.58
CA THR A 73 10.71 8.49 33.19
C THR A 73 11.11 7.42 32.17
N ILE A 74 11.18 7.77 30.89
CA ILE A 74 11.48 6.83 29.81
C ILE A 74 12.97 6.48 29.75
N THR A 75 13.29 5.20 29.52
CA THR A 75 14.67 4.78 29.26
C THR A 75 15.11 5.15 27.84
N ARG A 76 16.43 5.19 27.60
CA ARG A 76 16.99 5.48 26.27
C ARG A 76 16.49 4.50 25.18
N THR A 77 16.48 3.20 25.49
CA THR A 77 16.02 2.15 24.56
C THR A 77 14.53 2.26 24.24
N GLU A 78 13.70 2.52 25.25
CA GLU A 78 12.27 2.76 25.08
C GLU A 78 12.02 4.01 24.22
N TYR A 79 12.77 5.08 24.46
CA TYR A 79 12.66 6.31 23.69
C TYR A 79 13.02 6.10 22.22
N HIS A 80 14.13 5.42 21.92
CA HIS A 80 14.48 5.09 20.55
C HIS A 80 13.43 4.20 19.85
N THR A 81 12.89 3.20 20.57
CA THR A 81 11.80 2.35 20.07
C THR A 81 10.54 3.16 19.77
N TYR A 82 10.14 4.04 20.69
CA TYR A 82 9.01 4.94 20.54
C TYR A 82 9.17 5.86 19.32
N GLN A 83 10.30 6.57 19.23
CA GLN A 83 10.58 7.49 18.13
C GLN A 83 10.66 6.77 16.77
N SER A 84 11.27 5.58 16.73
CA SER A 84 11.28 4.74 15.53
C SER A 84 9.86 4.42 15.05
N ASN A 85 8.98 4.02 15.97
CA ASN A 85 7.59 3.71 15.66
C ASN A 85 6.79 4.95 15.22
N ILE A 86 7.04 6.13 15.81
CA ILE A 86 6.41 7.37 15.34
C ILE A 86 6.80 7.66 13.88
N ARG A 87 8.09 7.57 13.56
CA ARG A 87 8.59 7.76 12.18
C ARG A 87 8.02 6.71 11.22
N LEU A 88 8.00 5.45 11.61
CA LEU A 88 7.44 4.37 10.80
C LEU A 88 5.97 4.59 10.48
N ASN A 89 5.16 4.98 11.47
CA ASN A 89 3.74 5.26 11.24
C ASN A 89 3.52 6.46 10.32
N LYS A 90 4.35 7.52 10.45
CA LYS A 90 4.32 8.65 9.51
C LYS A 90 4.63 8.19 8.08
N ARG A 91 5.63 7.31 7.89
CA ARG A 91 5.97 6.72 6.59
C ARG A 91 4.80 5.91 6.02
N ARG A 92 4.20 5.02 6.81
CA ARG A 92 3.03 4.21 6.42
C ARG A 92 1.87 5.07 5.93
N ASN A 93 1.50 6.08 6.72
CA ASN A 93 0.41 6.99 6.36
C ASN A 93 0.75 7.78 5.09
N SER A 94 1.98 8.24 4.94
CA SER A 94 2.42 8.91 3.71
C SER A 94 2.30 8.01 2.47
N GLY A 95 2.62 6.72 2.57
CA GLY A 95 2.43 5.76 1.47
C GLY A 95 0.96 5.58 1.11
N ILE A 96 0.08 5.46 2.12
CA ILE A 96 -1.37 5.37 1.94
C ILE A 96 -1.94 6.63 1.27
N ASP A 97 -1.53 7.81 1.73
CA ASP A 97 -2.01 9.09 1.19
C ASP A 97 -1.56 9.28 -0.26
N LYS A 98 -0.31 8.92 -0.57
CA LYS A 98 0.20 8.94 -1.95
C LYS A 98 -0.57 7.98 -2.84
N PHE A 99 -0.84 6.75 -2.36
CA PHE A 99 -1.62 5.77 -3.09
C PHE A 99 -2.99 6.32 -3.49
N TRP A 100 -3.76 6.89 -2.55
CA TRP A 100 -5.08 7.42 -2.88
C TRP A 100 -5.03 8.63 -3.81
N LYS A 101 -4.01 9.47 -3.69
CA LYS A 101 -3.77 10.58 -4.64
C LYS A 101 -3.47 10.07 -6.05
N GLU A 102 -2.65 9.04 -6.18
CA GLU A 102 -2.33 8.41 -7.47
C GLU A 102 -3.54 7.69 -8.06
N GLU A 103 -4.34 7.02 -7.25
CA GLU A 103 -5.57 6.37 -7.69
C GLU A 103 -6.58 7.39 -8.22
N LYS A 104 -6.75 8.53 -7.54
CA LYS A 104 -7.54 9.66 -8.04
C LYS A 104 -7.00 10.18 -9.38
N LYS A 105 -5.68 10.34 -9.53
CA LYS A 105 -5.07 10.75 -10.81
C LYS A 105 -5.36 9.75 -11.93
N ARG A 106 -5.28 8.44 -11.65
CA ARG A 106 -5.60 7.39 -12.64
C ARG A 106 -7.05 7.51 -13.13
N LEU A 107 -8.00 7.73 -12.21
CA LEU A 107 -9.41 7.95 -12.56
C LEU A 107 -9.60 9.18 -13.46
N ILE A 108 -9.01 10.33 -13.09
CA ILE A 108 -9.11 11.58 -13.87
C ILE A 108 -8.52 11.39 -15.28
N SER A 109 -7.35 10.76 -15.37
CA SER A 109 -6.64 10.55 -16.64
C SER A 109 -7.14 9.34 -17.43
N LYS A 110 -8.22 8.68 -17.00
CA LYS A 110 -8.75 7.45 -17.62
C LYS A 110 -7.69 6.35 -17.81
N LEU A 111 -6.71 6.29 -16.91
CA LEU A 111 -5.67 5.26 -16.88
C LEU A 111 -6.15 4.03 -16.08
N PRO A 112 -5.56 2.84 -16.32
CA PRO A 112 -5.87 1.66 -15.53
C PRO A 112 -5.69 1.87 -14.02
N THR A 113 -6.79 1.66 -13.28
CA THR A 113 -6.87 1.75 -11.82
C THR A 113 -6.46 0.46 -11.13
N THR A 114 -6.29 0.49 -9.80
CA THR A 114 -5.92 -0.68 -8.99
C THR A 114 -7.04 -1.71 -8.91
N ARG A 115 -8.29 -1.26 -9.00
CA ARG A 115 -9.50 -2.08 -8.99
C ARG A 115 -10.50 -1.56 -10.00
N GLN A 116 -11.48 -2.39 -10.31
CA GLN A 116 -12.71 -1.94 -10.96
C GLN A 116 -13.58 -1.25 -9.91
N TRP A 117 -13.65 0.07 -9.99
CA TRP A 117 -14.42 0.90 -9.08
C TRP A 117 -15.86 1.02 -9.58
N THR A 118 -16.84 0.81 -8.71
CA THR A 118 -18.22 1.24 -9.00
C THR A 118 -18.28 2.76 -9.18
N PRO A 119 -19.30 3.32 -9.87
CA PRO A 119 -19.46 4.76 -10.01
C PRO A 119 -19.43 5.51 -8.67
N GLU A 120 -20.09 4.96 -7.63
CA GLU A 120 -20.08 5.54 -6.28
C GLU A 120 -18.68 5.55 -5.66
N GLN A 121 -17.94 4.45 -5.75
CA GLN A 121 -16.58 4.36 -5.23
C GLN A 121 -15.60 5.28 -5.99
N ALA A 122 -15.74 5.36 -7.31
CA ALA A 122 -14.95 6.28 -8.13
C ALA A 122 -15.25 7.73 -7.72
N ASN A 123 -16.52 8.06 -7.51
CA ASN A 123 -16.95 9.36 -7.03
C ASN A 123 -16.37 9.69 -5.64
N ASP A 124 -16.35 8.74 -4.71
CA ASP A 124 -15.70 8.91 -3.40
C ASP A 124 -14.21 9.26 -3.58
N ILE A 125 -13.47 8.51 -4.39
CA ILE A 125 -12.04 8.72 -4.63
C ILE A 125 -11.79 10.09 -5.27
N LEU A 126 -12.60 10.49 -6.27
CA LEU A 126 -12.49 11.79 -6.93
C LEU A 126 -12.69 12.95 -5.95
N HIS A 127 -13.55 12.78 -4.95
CA HIS A 127 -13.79 13.77 -3.89
C HIS A 127 -12.85 13.61 -2.69
N GLY A 128 -11.78 12.82 -2.79
CA GLY A 128 -10.80 12.62 -1.73
C GLY A 128 -11.30 11.80 -0.55
N ARG A 129 -12.46 11.15 -0.69
CA ARG A 129 -13.01 10.21 0.28
C ARG A 129 -12.46 8.80 0.01
N ARG A 130 -12.45 7.96 1.04
CA ARG A 130 -12.08 6.55 0.88
C ARG A 130 -13.31 5.75 0.44
N PRO A 131 -13.21 4.95 -0.64
CA PRO A 131 -14.34 4.19 -1.17
C PRO A 131 -14.82 3.15 -0.14
N LYS A 132 -16.10 2.80 -0.23
CA LYS A 132 -16.74 1.81 0.63
C LYS A 132 -17.19 0.57 -0.15
N HIS A 133 -17.25 -0.57 0.53
CA HIS A 133 -17.86 -1.80 0.06
C HIS A 133 -18.80 -2.31 1.16
N ASN A 134 -20.09 -2.47 0.83
CA ASN A 134 -21.15 -2.82 1.78
C ASN A 134 -21.14 -1.92 3.04
N GLY A 135 -21.08 -0.61 2.83
CA GLY A 135 -21.05 0.40 3.90
C GLY A 135 -19.72 0.54 4.65
N ARG A 136 -18.75 -0.36 4.45
CA ARG A 136 -17.44 -0.34 5.15
C ARG A 136 -16.34 0.22 4.26
N THR A 137 -15.54 1.13 4.79
CA THR A 137 -14.39 1.70 4.07
C THR A 137 -13.38 0.61 3.70
N LEU A 138 -12.86 0.65 2.46
CA LEU A 138 -11.77 -0.24 2.06
C LEU A 138 -10.49 0.09 2.84
N HIS A 139 -9.76 -0.96 3.20
CA HIS A 139 -8.49 -0.87 3.89
C HIS A 139 -7.36 -0.68 2.86
N SER A 140 -6.36 0.11 3.21
CA SER A 140 -5.10 0.19 2.45
C SER A 140 -4.14 -0.86 3.02
N HIS A 141 -3.96 -1.96 2.30
CA HIS A 141 -3.08 -3.05 2.68
C HIS A 141 -1.66 -2.81 2.15
N HIS A 142 -0.66 -2.90 3.02
CA HIS A 142 0.75 -2.94 2.64
C HIS A 142 1.10 -4.36 2.18
N THR A 143 1.24 -4.56 0.87
CA THR A 143 1.49 -5.88 0.24
C THR A 143 2.88 -6.45 0.53
N TYR A 144 3.81 -5.60 0.94
CA TYR A 144 5.08 -5.97 1.54
C TYR A 144 4.99 -5.64 3.03
N SER A 145 5.16 -6.65 3.89
CA SER A 145 5.01 -6.46 5.34
C SER A 145 5.97 -5.40 5.86
N VAL A 146 5.45 -4.40 6.57
CA VAL A 146 6.24 -3.27 7.06
C VAL A 146 7.32 -3.72 8.07
N SER A 147 7.14 -4.86 8.73
CA SER A 147 8.13 -5.41 9.68
C SER A 147 9.42 -5.85 8.99
N HIS A 148 9.31 -6.32 7.74
CA HIS A 148 10.41 -6.80 6.88
C HIS A 148 10.85 -5.74 5.87
N TYR A 149 9.92 -4.92 5.38
CA TYR A 149 10.17 -3.92 4.33
C TYR A 149 9.83 -2.49 4.78
N PRO A 150 10.36 -1.99 5.92
CA PRO A 150 10.04 -0.65 6.43
C PRO A 150 10.53 0.48 5.52
N HIS A 151 11.55 0.24 4.70
CA HIS A 151 12.02 1.17 3.66
C HIS A 151 10.97 1.39 2.58
N LEU A 152 10.12 0.39 2.28
CA LEU A 152 9.02 0.50 1.32
C LEU A 152 7.73 1.09 1.92
N ALA A 153 7.65 1.31 3.24
CA ALA A 153 6.41 1.70 3.92
C ALA A 153 5.75 3.00 3.40
N ASN A 154 6.53 3.90 2.79
CA ASN A 154 6.06 5.17 2.22
C ASN A 154 5.91 5.14 0.68
N GLN A 155 6.07 3.97 0.06
CA GLN A 155 5.87 3.77 -1.37
C GLN A 155 4.40 3.45 -1.62
N SER A 156 3.74 4.20 -2.49
CA SER A 156 2.35 3.96 -2.88
C SER A 156 2.19 2.66 -3.68
N GLY A 157 3.22 2.29 -4.46
CA GLY A 157 3.20 1.12 -5.33
C GLY A 157 3.02 -0.22 -4.61
N VAL A 158 3.35 -0.30 -3.31
CA VAL A 158 3.14 -1.49 -2.48
C VAL A 158 1.79 -1.50 -1.76
N ILE A 159 0.92 -0.52 -2.01
CA ILE A 159 -0.41 -0.45 -1.41
C ILE A 159 -1.45 -1.09 -2.32
N PHE A 160 -2.27 -1.97 -1.75
CA PHE A 160 -3.45 -2.52 -2.40
C PHE A 160 -4.72 -2.19 -1.59
N PRO A 161 -5.78 -1.66 -2.21
CA PRO A 161 -7.04 -1.43 -1.52
C PRO A 161 -7.83 -2.74 -1.39
N ALA A 162 -8.16 -3.14 -0.17
CA ALA A 162 -8.81 -4.42 0.12
C ALA A 162 -10.00 -4.24 1.06
N THR A 163 -11.06 -5.03 0.90
CA THR A 163 -12.07 -5.21 1.93
C THR A 163 -11.44 -5.93 3.13
N PHE A 164 -12.12 -5.94 4.28
CA PHE A 164 -11.64 -6.72 5.43
C PHE A 164 -11.43 -8.20 5.08
N ARG A 165 -12.37 -8.81 4.33
CA ARG A 165 -12.32 -10.23 3.97
C ARG A 165 -11.14 -10.53 3.05
N GLU A 166 -10.93 -9.69 2.03
CA GLU A 166 -9.79 -9.79 1.14
C GLU A 166 -8.46 -9.58 1.88
N HIS A 167 -8.40 -8.60 2.77
CA HIS A 167 -7.21 -8.33 3.56
C HIS A 167 -6.87 -9.51 4.48
N PHE A 168 -7.82 -9.96 5.30
CA PHE A 168 -7.57 -10.98 6.31
C PHE A 168 -7.46 -12.39 5.72
N TYR A 169 -8.38 -12.81 4.84
CA TYR A 169 -8.38 -14.17 4.28
C TYR A 169 -7.62 -14.27 2.96
N GLY A 170 -7.61 -13.21 2.13
CA GLY A 170 -6.90 -13.18 0.85
C GLY A 170 -5.40 -12.95 1.04
N TRP A 171 -5.01 -11.81 1.61
CA TRP A 171 -3.62 -11.42 1.77
C TRP A 171 -2.93 -12.11 2.95
N HIS A 172 -3.66 -12.35 4.05
CA HIS A 172 -3.12 -12.90 5.29
C HIS A 172 -3.55 -14.35 5.59
N GLY A 173 -4.39 -14.98 4.77
CA GLY A 173 -4.75 -16.39 4.96
C GLY A 173 -5.41 -16.72 6.29
N GLY A 174 -6.07 -15.76 6.95
CA GLY A 174 -6.70 -15.92 8.26
C GLY A 174 -5.78 -15.63 9.46
N ASN A 175 -4.56 -15.15 9.24
CA ASN A 175 -3.65 -14.73 10.30
C ASN A 175 -2.79 -13.55 9.86
N PHE A 176 -2.97 -12.38 10.48
CA PHE A 176 -2.22 -11.15 10.13
C PHE A 176 -0.70 -11.27 10.22
N LYS A 177 -0.17 -12.31 10.89
CA LYS A 177 1.27 -12.59 10.94
C LYS A 177 1.80 -13.25 9.66
N ASN A 178 0.93 -13.88 8.87
CA ASN A 178 1.30 -14.52 7.61
C ASN A 178 1.29 -13.46 6.51
N SER A 179 2.31 -13.46 5.65
CA SER A 179 2.34 -12.61 4.46
C SER A 179 3.27 -13.19 3.42
N ILE A 180 2.89 -13.09 2.14
CA ILE A 180 3.79 -13.32 1.02
C ILE A 180 4.10 -11.95 0.40
N PRO A 181 5.38 -11.53 0.30
CA PRO A 181 5.73 -10.22 -0.24
C PRO A 181 5.15 -10.02 -1.65
N GLY A 182 4.32 -8.99 -1.80
CA GLY A 182 3.73 -8.58 -3.08
C GLY A 182 2.65 -9.50 -3.63
N LYS A 183 2.25 -10.57 -2.92
CA LYS A 183 1.28 -11.55 -3.41
C LYS A 183 0.27 -11.94 -2.32
N PRO A 184 -1.00 -12.18 -2.67
CA PRO A 184 -1.95 -12.73 -1.73
C PRO A 184 -1.69 -14.22 -1.50
N ILE A 185 -1.98 -14.70 -0.28
CA ILE A 185 -1.94 -16.14 0.05
C ILE A 185 -3.05 -16.88 -0.69
N ASN A 186 -4.26 -16.30 -0.75
CA ASN A 186 -5.44 -16.89 -1.37
C ASN A 186 -5.95 -16.01 -2.52
N ALA A 187 -5.31 -16.09 -3.70
CA ALA A 187 -5.67 -15.29 -4.88
C ALA A 187 -7.14 -15.49 -5.34
N ASN A 188 -7.68 -16.70 -5.19
CA ASN A 188 -9.06 -17.03 -5.59
C ASN A 188 -10.11 -16.21 -4.82
N LEU A 189 -9.83 -15.81 -3.57
CA LEU A 189 -10.75 -15.00 -2.77
C LEU A 189 -10.83 -13.54 -3.22
N LEU A 190 -9.79 -13.05 -3.89
CA LEU A 190 -9.75 -11.72 -4.49
C LEU A 190 -10.49 -11.69 -5.84
N HIS A 191 -10.38 -12.78 -6.62
CA HIS A 191 -11.00 -12.87 -7.95
C HIS A 191 -12.52 -13.14 -7.89
N LYS A 192 -13.02 -13.91 -6.90
CA LYS A 192 -14.45 -14.27 -6.81
C LYS A 192 -15.39 -13.07 -6.68
N GLN A 193 -14.97 -11.97 -6.05
CA GLN A 193 -15.81 -10.77 -5.92
C GLN A 193 -15.77 -9.83 -7.13
N ARG A 194 -14.97 -10.15 -8.16
CA ARG A 194 -14.95 -9.43 -9.45
C ARG A 194 -15.97 -10.00 -10.44
N LYS A 195 -16.46 -11.22 -10.22
CA LYS A 195 -17.40 -11.95 -11.10
C LYS A 195 -18.86 -11.90 -10.66
N THR A 196 -19.15 -11.45 -9.44
CA THR A 196 -20.53 -11.29 -8.96
C THR A 196 -21.01 -9.87 -9.24
N LYS A 197 -21.53 -9.65 -10.45
CA LYS A 197 -22.51 -8.63 -10.79
C LYS A 197 -23.64 -9.31 -11.54
#